data_AF-A0A8S8Z6B0-F1
#
_entry.id   AF-A0A8S8Z6B0-F1
#
_cell.length_a   1.000
_cell.length_b   1.000
_cell.length_c   1.000
_cell.angle_alpha   90.00
_cell.angle_beta   90.00
_cell.angle_gamma   90.00
#
_symmetry.space_group_name_H-M   'P 1'
#
loop_
_entity.id
_entity.type
_entity.pdbx_description
1 polymer ?
#
loop_
_entity_poly.entity_id
_entity_poly.type
_entity_poly.pdbx_seq_one_letter_code
_entity_poly.pdbx_strand_id
1 'polypeptide(L)' 'MPFYYIEYGIAQLGAIQLWQHHRRDSTDGLARYARAMKLGNTKPLPELFEAAGLDLGFDEGHVASLIGELRVAMVEIGA' A
#
# COMPACT_ATOMS: atom_id res chain seq x y z
N MET A 1 10.07 -22.05 7.96
CA MET A 1 9.90 -20.59 8.06
C MET A 1 8.51 -20.31 8.61
N PRO A 2 8.35 -19.38 9.56
CA PRO A 2 7.04 -19.08 10.11
C PRO A 2 6.17 -18.32 9.10
N PHE A 3 4.89 -18.64 9.03
CA PHE A 3 3.96 -18.12 8.03
C PHE A 3 3.72 -16.60 8.12
N TYR A 4 4.03 -15.93 9.24
CA TYR A 4 3.82 -14.48 9.41
C TYR A 4 4.62 -13.61 8.42
N TYR A 5 5.68 -14.13 7.80
CA TYR A 5 6.48 -13.34 6.86
C TYR A 5 5.68 -12.89 5.63
N ILE A 6 4.65 -13.64 5.24
CA ILE A 6 3.79 -13.25 4.12
C ILE A 6 3.04 -11.95 4.42
N GLU A 7 2.69 -11.72 5.69
CA GLU A 7 1.94 -10.55 6.13
C GLU A 7 2.75 -9.27 5.91
N TYR A 8 4.08 -9.32 6.10
CA TYR A 8 4.95 -8.19 5.75
C TYR A 8 4.95 -7.90 4.26
N GLY A 9 4.95 -8.93 3.40
CA GLY A 9 4.84 -8.77 1.96
C GLY A 9 3.53 -8.09 1.56
N ILE A 10 2.41 -8.56 2.12
CA ILE A 10 1.08 -7.97 1.87
C ILE A 10 1.02 -6.52 2.38
N ALA A 11 1.51 -6.26 3.60
CA ALA A 11 1.55 -4.93 4.17
C ALA A 11 2.42 -3.97 3.35
N GLN A 12 3.53 -4.44 2.79
CA GLN A 12 4.39 -3.65 1.92
C GLN A 12 3.69 -3.24 0.63
N LEU A 13 2.90 -4.12 0.00
CA LEU A 13 2.11 -3.76 -1.19
C LEU A 13 1.11 -2.64 -0.88
N GLY A 14 0.39 -2.74 0.25
CA GLY A 14 -0.52 -1.68 0.71
C GLY A 14 0.21 -0.37 1.04
N ALA A 15 1.37 -0.45 1.68
CA ALA A 15 2.17 0.72 2.03
C ALA A 15 2.67 1.48 0.78
N ILE A 16 3.10 0.77 -0.26
CA ILE A 16 3.51 1.40 -1.53
C ILE A 16 2.35 2.13 -2.17
N GLN A 17 1.15 1.54 -2.20
CA GLN A 17 -0.05 2.21 -2.74
C GLN A 17 -0.40 3.47 -1.96
N LEU A 18 -0.38 3.43 -0.62
CA LEU A 18 -0.59 4.62 0.22
C LEU A 18 0.47 5.70 -0.05
N TRP A 19 1.73 5.30 -0.19
CA TRP A 19 2.81 6.22 -0.53
C TRP A 19 2.63 6.85 -1.91
N GLN A 20 2.14 6.10 -2.91
CA GLN A 20 1.81 6.67 -4.22
C GLN A 20 0.70 7.72 -4.14
N HIS A 21 -0.35 7.46 -3.34
CA HIS A 21 -1.37 8.48 -3.07
C HIS A 21 -0.77 9.70 -2.39
N HIS A 22 0.06 9.49 -1.37
CA HIS A 22 0.73 10.57 -0.64
C HIS A 22 1.68 11.41 -1.51
N ARG A 23 2.41 10.80 -2.46
CA ARG A 23 3.27 11.51 -3.42
C ARG A 23 2.50 12.43 -4.35
N ARG A 24 1.26 12.06 -4.71
CA ARG A 24 0.38 12.85 -5.58
C ARG A 24 -0.36 13.93 -4.80
N ASP A 25 -0.87 13.58 -3.62
CA ASP A 25 -1.56 14.47 -2.68
C ASP A 25 -1.31 13.98 -1.25
N SER A 26 -0.54 14.74 -0.50
CA SER A 26 -0.14 14.37 0.87
C SER A 26 -1.32 14.33 1.83
N THR A 27 -2.34 15.18 1.62
CA THR A 27 -3.53 15.26 2.45
C THR A 27 -4.44 14.07 2.19
N ASP A 28 -4.67 13.73 0.92
CA ASP A 28 -5.46 12.54 0.54
C ASP A 28 -4.79 11.25 1.03
N GLY A 29 -3.46 11.11 0.86
CA GLY A 29 -2.72 9.95 1.33
C GLY A 29 -2.86 9.72 2.84
N LEU A 30 -2.75 10.78 3.65
CA LEU A 30 -2.96 10.69 5.10
C LEU A 30 -4.44 10.39 5.44
N ALA A 31 -5.39 10.99 4.72
CA ALA A 31 -6.81 10.72 4.93
C ALA A 31 -7.17 9.25 4.62
N ARG A 32 -6.60 8.67 3.55
CA ARG A 32 -6.73 7.24 3.21
C ARG A 32 -6.24 6.33 4.33
N TYR A 33 -5.01 6.57 4.78
CA TYR A 33 -4.43 5.84 5.90
C TYR A 33 -5.31 5.93 7.15
N ALA A 34 -5.75 7.14 7.52
CA ALA A 34 -6.60 7.36 8.68
C ALA A 34 -7.96 6.65 8.60
N ARG A 35 -8.56 6.51 7.40
CA ARG A 35 -9.82 5.77 7.22
C ARG A 35 -9.67 4.30 7.60
N ALA A 36 -8.64 3.62 7.12
CA ALA A 36 -8.38 2.23 7.47
C ALA A 36 -8.02 2.06 8.95
N MET A 37 -7.14 2.93 9.48
CA MET A 37 -6.71 2.84 10.89
C MET A 37 -7.85 3.00 11.90
N LYS A 38 -8.87 3.81 11.60
CA LYS A 38 -10.05 3.97 12.45
C LYS A 38 -10.84 2.69 12.65
N LEU A 39 -10.75 1.73 11.72
CA LEU A 39 -11.42 0.44 11.81
C LEU A 39 -10.70 -0.53 12.76
N GLY A 40 -9.39 -0.34 12.98
CA GLY A 40 -8.59 -1.22 13.84
C GLY A 40 -8.75 -2.69 13.45
N ASN A 41 -8.84 -3.57 14.44
CA ASN A 41 -9.04 -5.01 14.23
C ASN A 41 -10.53 -5.41 14.14
N THR A 42 -11.43 -4.48 13.80
CA THR A 42 -12.87 -4.79 13.71
C THR A 42 -13.29 -5.29 12.34
N LYS A 43 -12.40 -5.22 11.34
CA LYS A 43 -12.66 -5.56 9.96
C LYS A 43 -11.60 -6.52 9.38
N PRO A 44 -11.98 -7.43 8.48
CA PRO A 44 -11.05 -8.26 7.71
C PRO A 44 -10.10 -7.42 6.85
N LEU A 45 -8.95 -8.02 6.49
CA LEU A 45 -7.91 -7.35 5.69
C LEU A 45 -8.41 -6.74 4.37
N PRO A 46 -9.24 -7.42 3.54
CA PRO A 46 -9.76 -6.81 2.31
C PRO A 46 -10.56 -5.53 2.57
N GLU A 47 -11.39 -5.50 3.62
CA GLU A 47 -12.17 -4.31 3.99
C GLU A 47 -11.28 -3.17 4.49
N LEU A 48 -10.14 -3.48 5.14
CA LEU A 48 -9.16 -2.47 5.54
C LEU A 48 -8.47 -1.84 4.33
N PHE A 49 -8.12 -2.63 3.31
CA PHE A 49 -7.56 -2.12 2.05
C PHE A 49 -8.58 -1.25 1.32
N GLU A 50 -9.82 -1.73 1.18
CA GLU A 50 -10.91 -0.99 0.56
C GLU A 50 -11.19 0.35 1.27
N ALA A 51 -11.16 0.38 2.61
CA ALA A 51 -11.37 1.61 3.39
C ALA A 51 -10.30 2.68 3.13
N ALA A 52 -9.07 2.27 2.86
CA ALA A 52 -7.98 3.15 2.42
C ALA A 52 -8.03 3.44 0.90
N GLY A 53 -8.98 2.84 0.16
CA GLY A 53 -9.10 2.94 -1.29
C GLY A 53 -7.91 2.29 -2.01
N LEU A 54 -7.41 1.19 -1.47
CA LEU A 54 -6.31 0.38 -2.00
C LEU A 54 -6.87 -0.92 -2.58
N ASP A 55 -6.12 -1.52 -3.49
CA ASP A 55 -6.42 -2.82 -4.06
C ASP A 55 -5.60 -3.91 -3.35
N LEU A 56 -6.27 -4.97 -2.88
CA LEU A 56 -5.63 -6.15 -2.31
C LEU A 56 -5.41 -7.17 -3.44
N GLY A 57 -4.53 -6.82 -4.38
CA GLY A 57 -4.20 -7.60 -5.57
C GLY A 57 -2.84 -8.28 -5.47
N PHE A 58 -2.74 -9.50 -6.02
CA PHE A 58 -1.50 -10.29 -6.07
C PHE A 58 -1.13 -10.75 -7.48
N ASP A 59 -1.87 -10.33 -8.50
CA ASP A 59 -1.53 -10.64 -9.87
C ASP A 59 -0.24 -9.92 -10.28
N GLU A 60 0.43 -10.49 -11.29
CA GLU A 60 1.72 -10.00 -11.78
C GLU A 60 1.65 -8.55 -12.24
N GLY A 61 0.55 -8.14 -12.88
CA GLY A 61 0.36 -6.78 -13.39
C GLY A 61 0.28 -5.75 -12.26
N HIS A 62 -0.54 -6.03 -11.25
CA HIS A 62 -0.65 -5.19 -10.06
C HIS A 62 0.71 -5.03 -9.35
N VAL A 63 1.39 -6.15 -9.07
CA VAL A 63 2.69 -6.12 -8.37
C VAL A 63 3.75 -5.40 -9.19
N ALA A 64 3.84 -5.66 -10.50
CA ALA A 64 4.80 -5.01 -11.39
C ALA A 64 4.61 -3.48 -11.42
N SER A 65 3.36 -3.01 -11.41
CA SER A 65 3.03 -1.57 -11.34
C SER A 65 3.61 -0.91 -10.08
N LEU A 66 3.41 -1.54 -8.91
CA LEU A 66 3.92 -1.01 -7.64
C LEU A 66 5.46 -0.95 -7.60
N ILE A 67 6.12 -2.00 -8.12
CA ILE A 67 7.58 -2.03 -8.21
C ILE A 67 8.11 -0.99 -9.22
N GLY A 68 7.39 -0.75 -10.32
CA GLY A 68 7.72 0.29 -11.29
C GLY A 68 7.79 1.68 -10.66
N GLU A 69 6.80 2.02 -9.84
CA GLU A 69 6.72 3.30 -9.12
C GLU A 69 7.87 3.48 -8.11
N LEU A 70 8.30 2.41 -7.43
CA LEU A 70 9.49 2.45 -6.58
C LEU A 70 10.76 2.70 -7.39
N ARG A 71 10.94 2.04 -8.54
CA ARG A 71 12.11 2.24 -9.40
C ARG A 71 12.22 3.69 -9.86
N VAL A 72 11.10 4.32 -10.23
CA VAL A 72 11.06 5.74 -10.60
C VAL A 72 11.56 6.61 -9.45
N ALA A 73 11.04 6.44 -8.23
CA ALA A 73 11.49 7.22 -7.09
C ALA A 73 12.95 6.96 -6.69
N MET A 74 13.45 5.73 -6.83
CA MET A 74 14.86 5.43 -6.58
C MET A 74 15.78 6.18 -7.54
N VAL A 75 15.37 6.36 -8.81
CA VAL A 75 16.10 7.17 -9.79
C VAL A 75 16.07 8.66 -9.42
N GLU A 76 14.92 9.18 -8.98
CA GLU A 76 14.80 10.58 -8.53
C GLU A 76 15.73 10.92 -7.34
N ILE A 77 15.98 9.97 -6.45
CA ILE A 77 16.85 10.16 -5.27
C ILE A 77 18.34 10.00 -5.61
N GLY A 78 18.65 9.21 -6.65
CA GLY A 78 20.03 8.90 -7.06
C GLY A 78 20.66 9.88 -8.05
N ALA A 79 19.92 10.88 -8.52
CA ALA A 79 20.37 11.96 -9.40
C ALA A 79 20.64 13.25 -8.62
#